data_AF-A0A8T4EAL7-F1
#
_entry.id   AF-A0A8T4EAL7-F1
#
_cell.length_a   1.000
_cell.length_b   1.000
_cell.length_c   1.000
_cell.angle_alpha   90.00
_cell.angle_beta   90.00
_cell.angle_gamma   90.00
#
_symmetry.space_group_name_H-M   'P 1'
#
loop_
_entity.id
_entity.type
_entity.pdbx_description
1 polymer ?
#
loop_
_entity_poly.entity_id
_entity_poly.type
_entity_poly.pdbx_seq_one_letter_code
_entity_poly.pdbx_strand_id
1 'polypeptide(L)' 'MAETYIICISDIPSRKIRKSVRGFLENEDVAVVIDDGQTLGVTLEKNRLVIRPDDL' A
#
# COMPACT_ATOMS: atom_id res chain seq x y z
N MET A 1 4.10 12.94 -14.05
CA MET A 1 3.19 13.22 -12.92
C MET A 1 2.95 11.88 -12.24
N ALA A 2 3.50 11.67 -11.04
CA ALA A 2 3.40 10.36 -10.38
C ALA A 2 1.98 10.17 -9.83
N GLU A 3 1.25 9.19 -10.34
CA GLU A 3 -0.07 8.84 -9.82
C GLU A 3 0.10 8.22 -8.44
N THR A 4 -0.40 8.91 -7.42
CA THR A 4 -0.41 8.41 -6.05
C THR A 4 -1.77 7.79 -5.78
N TYR A 5 -1.84 6.47 -5.75
CA TYR A 5 -3.06 5.77 -5.36
C TYR A 5 -3.14 5.72 -3.84
N ILE A 6 -4.27 6.18 -3.29
CA ILE A 6 -4.48 6.32 -1.85
C ILE A 6 -5.75 5.56 -1.45
N ILE A 7 -5.60 4.46 -0.72
CA ILE A 7 -6.74 3.75 -0.10
C ILE A 7 -6.72 4.04 1.39
N CYS A 8 -7.80 4.56 1.96
CA CYS A 8 -7.87 4.71 3.41
C CYS A 8 -8.08 3.34 4.05
N ILE A 9 -7.33 3.02 5.12
CA ILE A 9 -7.53 1.74 5.84
C ILE A 9 -8.98 1.60 6.32
N SER A 10 -9.64 2.72 6.65
CA SER A 10 -11.05 2.74 7.05
C SER A 10 -12.00 2.12 6.02
N ASP A 11 -11.64 2.18 4.74
CA ASP A 11 -12.47 1.73 3.62
C ASP A 11 -12.46 0.20 3.52
N ILE A 12 -11.47 -0.46 4.15
CA ILE A 12 -11.44 -1.91 4.32
C ILE A 12 -12.52 -2.27 5.36
N PRO A 13 -13.61 -2.98 4.97
CA PRO A 13 -14.81 -3.09 5.79
C PRO A 13 -14.60 -3.89 7.09
N SER A 14 -13.66 -4.84 7.10
CA SER A 14 -13.42 -5.71 8.25
C SER A 14 -12.31 -5.18 9.16
N ARG A 15 -12.62 -5.02 10.45
CA ARG A 15 -11.62 -4.69 11.49
C ARG A 15 -10.49 -5.72 11.56
N LYS A 16 -10.79 -7.00 11.31
CA LYS A 16 -9.79 -8.07 11.30
C LYS A 16 -8.82 -7.87 10.13
N ILE A 17 -9.36 -7.61 8.94
CA ILE A 17 -8.55 -7.33 7.74
C ILE A 17 -7.71 -6.08 7.93
N ARG A 18 -8.29 -4.99 8.49
CA ARG A 18 -7.53 -3.76 8.81
C ARG A 18 -6.30 -4.02 9.69
N LYS A 19 -6.43 -4.88 10.71
CA LYS A 19 -5.30 -5.26 11.57
C LYS A 19 -4.27 -6.10 10.83
N SER A 20 -4.72 -7.08 10.05
CA SER A 20 -3.81 -7.93 9.26
C SER A 20 -3.02 -7.11 8.24
N VAL A 21 -3.67 -6.19 7.52
CA VAL A 21 -3.00 -5.32 6.55
C VAL A 21 -1.96 -4.43 7.21
N ARG A 22 -2.26 -3.84 8.38
CA ARG A 22 -1.26 -3.08 9.15
C ARG A 22 -0.07 -3.93 9.57
N GLY A 23 -0.33 -5.08 10.19
CA GLY A 23 0.73 -5.97 10.65
C GLY A 23 1.58 -6.50 9.49
N PHE A 24 0.98 -6.74 8.33
CA PHE A 24 1.70 -7.15 7.13
C PHE A 24 2.65 -6.06 6.64
N LEU A 25 2.16 -4.82 6.50
CA LEU A 25 2.95 -3.67 6.01
C LEU A 25 4.00 -3.14 7.00
N GLU A 26 3.85 -3.43 8.31
CA GLU A 26 4.84 -3.03 9.32
C GLU A 26 6.07 -3.96 9.35
N ASN A 27 5.95 -5.19 8.84
CA ASN A 27 6.99 -6.22 8.96
C ASN A 27 7.62 -6.62 7.62
N GLU A 28 6.99 -6.26 6.49
CA GLU A 28 7.46 -6.65 5.17
C GLU A 28 7.52 -5.44 4.23
N ASP A 29 8.54 -5.42 3.37
CA ASP A 29 8.60 -4.51 2.23
C ASP A 29 7.62 -5.01 1.16
N VAL A 30 6.48 -4.32 1.04
CA VAL A 30 5.41 -4.72 0.13
C VAL A 30 5.49 -3.91 -1.16
N ALA A 31 5.46 -4.61 -2.29
CA ALA A 31 5.39 -4.01 -3.61
C ALA A 31 4.27 -4.64 -4.44
N VAL A 32 3.75 -3.88 -5.39
CA VAL A 32 2.80 -4.35 -6.41
C VAL A 32 3.44 -4.23 -7.79
N VAL A 33 3.26 -5.25 -8.61
CA VAL A 33 3.63 -5.22 -10.03
C VAL A 33 2.37 -4.91 -10.82
N ILE A 34 2.36 -3.80 -11.55
CA ILE A 34 1.27 -3.43 -12.46
C ILE A 34 1.49 -4.02 -13.85
N ASP A 35 0.45 -3.98 -14.70
CA ASP A 35 0.42 -4.67 -16.00
C ASP A 35 1.59 -4.31 -16.94
N ASP A 36 2.17 -3.12 -16.81
CA ASP A 36 3.32 -2.66 -17.59
C ASP A 36 4.68 -3.19 -17.05
N GLY A 37 4.66 -4.10 -16.07
CA GLY A 37 5.85 -4.67 -15.44
C GLY A 37 6.56 -3.72 -14.48
N GLN A 38 5.97 -2.54 -14.22
CA GLN A 38 6.49 -1.59 -13.25
C GLN A 38 6.20 -2.08 -11.82
N THR A 39 7.23 -2.09 -10.98
CA THR A 39 7.11 -2.35 -9.55
C THR A 39 6.87 -1.03 -8.80
N LEU A 40 5.85 -1.00 -7.97
CA LEU A 40 5.51 0.14 -7.12
C LEU A 40 5.52 -0.27 -5.65
N GLY A 41 6.22 0.48 -4.82
CA GLY A 41 6.24 0.26 -3.38
C GLY A 41 4.89 0.64 -2.75
N VAL A 42 4.44 -0.15 -1.77
CA VAL A 42 3.22 0.09 -1.01
C VAL A 42 3.60 0.35 0.44
N THR A 43 3.30 1.55 0.93
CA THR A 43 3.59 1.93 2.32
C THR A 43 2.32 2.35 3.05
N LEU A 44 2.39 2.33 4.38
CA LEU A 44 1.32 2.81 5.23
C LEU A 44 1.65 4.15 5.87
N GLU A 45 0.96 5.20 5.46
CA GLU A 45 1.15 6.55 5.98
C GLU A 45 -0.15 7.13 6.54
N LYS A 46 -0.15 7.55 7.81
CA LYS A 46 -1.31 8.21 8.44
C LYS A 46 -2.64 7.46 8.21
N ASN A 47 -2.63 6.14 8.34
CA ASN A 47 -3.76 5.23 8.05
C ASN A 47 -4.22 5.19 6.59
N ARG A 48 -3.32 5.47 5.64
CA ARG A 48 -3.56 5.37 4.21
C ARG A 48 -2.53 4.43 3.60
N LEU A 49 -3.00 3.54 2.74
CA LEU A 49 -2.14 2.78 1.84
C LEU A 49 -1.73 3.73 0.73
N VAL A 50 -0.42 3.95 0.58
CA VAL A 50 0.16 4.85 -0.39
C VAL A 50 1.00 4.02 -1.35
N ILE A 51 0.70 4.11 -2.63
CA ILE A 51 1.51 3.50 -3.69
C ILE A 51 2.47 4.57 -4.21
N ARG A 52 3.77 4.26 -4.23
CA ARG A 52 4.82 5.14 -4.77
C ARG A 52 5.63 4.42 -5.85
N PRO A 53 6.12 5.15 -6.86
CA PRO A 53 7.20 4.64 -7.69
C PRO A 53 8.36 4.23 -6.79
N ASP A 54 8.94 3.06 -7.03
CA ASP A 54 10.21 2.72 -6.41
C ASP A 54 11.24 3.66 -7.04
N ASP A 55 11.62 4.72 -6.31
CA ASP A 55 12.72 5.59 -6.71
C ASP A 55 14.02 4.81 -6.54
N LEU A 56 14.44 4.15 -7.63
CA LEU A 56 15.78 3.59 -7.83
C LEU A 56 16.83 4.71 -7.86
#